data_AF-A0A826CXV3-F1
#
_entry.id   AF-A0A826CXV3-F1
#
_cell.length_a   1.000
_cell.length_b   1.000
_cell.length_c   1.000
_cell.angle_alpha   90.00
_cell.angle_beta   90.00
_cell.angle_gamma   90.00
#
_symmetry.space_group_name_H-M   'P 1'
#
loop_
_entity.id
_entity.type
_entity.pdbx_description
1 polymer ?
#
loop_
_entity_poly.entity_id
_entity_poly.type
_entity_poly.pdbx_seq_one_letter_code
_entity_poly.pdbx_strand_id
1 'polypeptide(L)'
;MNIAIFASGNGSNFQALVDDAFIKPHVKLLVCDKPNAYVLERANTYQIPVFLFEAKNYPDKEAFETEILLELRGLEIDLLVLAGYMRLIGPTLLAEFPEQIVNLHPSLLPEFKGKDAIGQVIQANVSETGVTAHFVDAGMDTGPIIDQVKVPIEHAETVDTLAGKIHQVEHIFYPKVIRGLIQNGGND
;
A
#
# COMPACT_ATOMS: atom_id res chain seq x y z
N MET A 1 10.71 13.30 6.77
CA MET A 1 9.87 12.15 6.44
C MET A 1 10.45 11.37 5.25
N ASN A 2 11.11 10.25 5.50
CA ASN A 2 11.51 9.27 4.50
C ASN A 2 10.45 8.15 4.47
N ILE A 3 10.12 7.65 3.28
CA ILE A 3 9.09 6.62 3.11
C ILE A 3 9.64 5.38 2.40
N ALA A 4 9.16 4.22 2.82
CA ALA A 4 9.37 2.95 2.12
C ALA A 4 8.04 2.46 1.54
N ILE A 5 8.03 2.11 0.26
CA ILE A 5 6.85 1.54 -0.39
C ILE A 5 6.97 0.03 -0.43
N PHE A 6 5.91 -0.68 -0.05
CA PHE A 6 5.85 -2.14 -0.08
C PHE A 6 4.89 -2.58 -1.18
N ALA A 7 5.33 -3.46 -2.09
CA ALA A 7 4.51 -3.94 -3.19
C ALA A 7 4.92 -5.35 -3.65
N SER A 8 3.97 -6.13 -4.15
CA SER A 8 4.21 -7.54 -4.54
C SER A 8 4.03 -7.83 -6.04
N GLY A 9 3.45 -6.91 -6.82
CA GLY A 9 2.91 -7.22 -8.15
C GLY A 9 3.22 -6.19 -9.23
N ASN A 10 2.18 -5.72 -9.92
CA ASN A 10 2.34 -4.76 -11.03
C ASN A 10 2.94 -3.41 -10.59
N GLY A 11 2.59 -2.95 -9.38
CA GLY A 11 3.07 -1.69 -8.83
C GLY A 11 2.47 -0.44 -9.48
N SER A 12 1.20 -0.47 -9.89
CA SER A 12 0.53 0.71 -10.45
C SER A 12 0.35 1.83 -9.40
N ASN A 13 0.02 1.49 -8.15
CA ASN A 13 0.03 2.44 -7.04
C ASN A 13 1.44 2.95 -6.70
N PHE A 14 2.47 2.09 -6.76
CA PHE A 14 3.87 2.53 -6.65
C PHE A 14 4.19 3.56 -7.74
N GLN A 15 3.81 3.30 -8.99
CA GLN A 15 4.00 4.23 -10.11
C GLN A 15 3.38 5.60 -9.82
N ALA A 16 2.11 5.63 -9.41
CA ALA A 16 1.39 6.86 -9.10
C ALA A 16 2.09 7.68 -7.99
N LEU A 17 2.63 7.01 -6.97
CA LEU A 17 3.37 7.67 -5.89
C LEU A 17 4.71 8.26 -6.36
N VAL A 18 5.45 7.56 -7.22
CA VAL A 18 6.77 8.03 -7.69
C VAL A 18 6.69 9.00 -8.87
N ASP A 19 5.55 9.06 -9.57
CA ASP A 19 5.24 10.08 -10.57
C ASP A 19 4.94 11.44 -9.94
N ASP A 20 4.46 11.45 -8.69
CA ASP A 20 4.25 12.68 -7.95
C ASP A 20 5.61 13.29 -7.54
N ALA A 21 5.95 14.42 -8.16
CA ALA A 21 7.21 15.13 -7.93
C ALA A 21 7.42 15.62 -6.49
N PHE A 22 6.36 15.78 -5.70
CA PHE A 22 6.46 16.11 -4.29
C PHE A 22 6.76 14.87 -3.46
N ILE A 23 6.14 13.72 -3.75
CA ILE A 23 6.32 12.48 -2.98
C ILE A 23 7.67 11.82 -3.31
N LYS A 24 8.05 11.80 -4.60
CA LYS A 24 9.24 11.08 -5.09
C LYS A 24 10.51 11.30 -4.26
N PRO A 25 10.90 12.54 -3.87
CA PRO A 25 12.09 12.77 -3.06
C PRO A 25 12.08 12.08 -1.69
N HIS A 26 10.90 11.74 -1.15
CA HIS A 26 10.73 11.06 0.12
C HIS A 26 10.87 9.54 -0.02
N VAL A 27 10.65 8.96 -1.21
CA VAL A 27 10.73 7.51 -1.41
C VAL A 27 12.17 7.04 -1.39
N LYS A 28 12.56 6.28 -0.37
CA LYS A 28 13.94 5.79 -0.20
C LYS A 28 14.11 4.31 -0.49
N LEU A 29 13.04 3.53 -0.42
CA LEU A 29 13.10 2.07 -0.57
C LEU A 29 11.81 1.53 -1.17
N LEU A 30 11.94 0.58 -2.10
CA LEU A 30 10.91 -0.39 -2.42
C LEU A 30 11.22 -1.70 -1.70
N VAL A 31 10.27 -2.23 -0.93
CA VAL A 31 10.31 -3.60 -0.41
C VAL A 31 9.39 -4.48 -1.26
N CYS A 32 9.94 -5.57 -1.79
CA CYS A 32 9.20 -6.50 -2.65
C CYS A 32 9.45 -7.96 -2.24
N ASP A 33 8.40 -8.77 -2.20
CA ASP A 33 8.48 -10.20 -1.85
C ASP A 33 8.47 -11.14 -3.07
N LYS A 34 8.57 -10.58 -4.29
CA LYS A 34 8.39 -11.30 -5.56
C LYS A 34 9.48 -10.93 -6.59
N PRO A 35 10.37 -11.86 -6.98
CA PRO A 35 11.52 -11.55 -7.84
C PRO A 35 11.16 -11.20 -9.29
N ASN A 36 9.95 -11.54 -9.74
CA ASN A 36 9.47 -11.26 -11.09
C ASN A 36 8.34 -10.22 -11.12
N ALA A 37 8.19 -9.44 -10.05
CA ALA A 37 7.16 -8.41 -9.98
C ALA A 37 7.53 -7.22 -10.87
N TYR A 38 6.59 -6.74 -11.68
CA TYR A 38 6.83 -5.62 -12.60
C TYR A 38 7.16 -4.31 -11.87
N VAL A 39 6.79 -4.17 -10.59
CA VAL A 39 7.18 -3.05 -9.74
C VAL A 39 8.71 -2.88 -9.64
N LEU A 40 9.49 -3.95 -9.80
CA LEU A 40 10.95 -3.91 -9.80
C LEU A 40 11.49 -3.09 -10.99
N GLU A 41 10.90 -3.27 -12.18
CA GLU A 41 11.24 -2.49 -13.38
C GLU A 41 10.88 -1.00 -13.21
N ARG A 42 9.75 -0.74 -12.55
CA ARG A 42 9.34 0.63 -12.21
C ARG A 42 10.34 1.27 -11.25
N ALA A 43 10.73 0.58 -10.17
CA ALA A 43 11.72 1.12 -9.23
C ALA A 43 13.07 1.39 -9.90
N ASN A 44 13.53 0.49 -10.76
CA ASN A 44 14.76 0.66 -11.53
C ASN A 44 14.71 1.91 -12.43
N THR A 45 13.58 2.13 -13.11
CA THR A 45 13.36 3.32 -13.96
C THR A 45 13.47 4.64 -13.17
N TYR A 46 13.03 4.63 -11.91
CA TYR A 46 13.07 5.80 -11.02
C TYR A 46 14.32 5.85 -10.15
N GLN A 47 15.23 4.88 -10.31
CA GLN A 47 16.46 4.71 -9.51
C GLN A 47 16.18 4.62 -8.00
N ILE A 48 15.07 3.96 -7.64
CA ILE A 48 14.70 3.72 -6.24
C ILE A 48 15.36 2.41 -5.78
N PRO A 49 16.12 2.41 -4.67
CA PRO A 49 16.67 1.19 -4.08
C PRO A 49 15.59 0.15 -3.81
N VAL A 50 15.94 -1.13 -3.98
CA VAL A 50 15.02 -2.25 -3.77
C VAL A 50 15.60 -3.21 -2.75
N PHE A 51 14.82 -3.52 -1.72
CA PHE A 51 15.01 -4.72 -0.91
C PHE A 51 14.07 -5.82 -1.41
N LEU A 52 14.65 -6.78 -2.13
CA LEU A 52 13.95 -7.93 -2.66
C LEU A 52 14.23 -9.15 -1.77
N PHE A 53 13.18 -9.81 -1.32
CA PHE A 53 13.29 -11.04 -0.56
C PHE A 53 12.27 -12.07 -1.06
N GLU A 54 12.49 -13.34 -0.73
CA GLU A 54 11.48 -14.38 -0.91
C GLU A 54 11.22 -15.04 0.43
N ALA A 55 9.99 -14.98 0.95
CA ALA A 55 9.66 -15.52 2.27
C ALA A 55 10.03 -17.01 2.45
N LYS A 56 10.08 -17.79 1.37
CA LYS A 56 10.49 -19.20 1.39
C LYS A 56 11.96 -19.43 1.76
N ASN A 57 12.79 -18.39 1.66
CA ASN A 57 14.22 -18.43 1.97
C ASN A 57 14.49 -18.13 3.45
N TYR A 58 13.45 -17.90 4.25
CA TYR A 58 13.53 -17.56 5.67
C TYR A 58 12.85 -18.65 6.51
N PRO A 59 13.34 -18.89 7.74
CA PRO A 59 12.75 -19.90 8.62
C PRO A 59 11.32 -19.53 9.05
N ASP A 60 11.04 -18.24 9.23
CA ASP A 60 9.77 -17.72 9.67
C ASP A 60 9.58 -16.25 9.25
N LYS A 61 8.47 -15.66 9.70
CA LYS A 61 8.09 -14.28 9.41
C LYS A 61 8.94 -13.24 10.14
N GLU A 62 9.29 -13.54 11.38
CA GLU A 62 10.10 -12.64 12.20
C GLU A 62 11.49 -12.47 11.58
N ALA A 63 12.08 -13.54 11.03
CA ALA A 63 13.37 -13.50 10.39
C ALA A 63 13.43 -12.53 9.20
N PHE A 64 12.48 -12.62 8.25
CA PHE A 64 12.50 -11.68 7.11
C PHE A 64 12.07 -10.26 7.51
N GLU A 65 11.16 -10.09 8.47
CA GLU A 65 10.79 -8.76 8.94
C GLU A 65 11.94 -8.08 9.69
N THR A 66 12.79 -8.85 10.37
CA THR A 66 13.99 -8.32 11.02
C THR A 66 14.98 -7.78 9.99
N GLU A 67 15.20 -8.47 8.87
CA GLU A 67 16.06 -7.93 7.79
C GLU A 67 15.46 -6.69 7.14
N ILE A 68 14.15 -6.70 6.86
CA ILE A 68 13.45 -5.51 6.37
C ILE A 68 13.67 -4.34 7.35
N LEU A 69 13.47 -4.57 8.66
CA LEU A 69 13.64 -3.55 9.69
C LEU A 69 15.06 -2.97 9.72
N LEU A 70 16.11 -3.78 9.50
CA LEU A 70 17.48 -3.30 9.43
C LEU A 70 17.68 -2.32 8.26
N GLU A 71 17.15 -2.63 7.08
CA GLU A 71 17.18 -1.74 5.92
C GLU A 71 16.41 -0.44 6.18
N LEU A 72 15.20 -0.56 6.75
CA LEU A 72 14.35 0.59 7.09
C LEU A 72 15.06 1.53 8.08
N ARG A 73 15.71 0.99 9.12
CA ARG A 73 16.48 1.79 10.07
C ARG A 73 17.71 2.43 9.43
N GLY A 74 18.42 1.71 8.57
CA GLY A 74 19.59 2.23 7.86
C GLY A 74 19.27 3.41 6.93
N LEU A 75 18.03 3.49 6.45
CA LEU A 75 17.52 4.58 5.60
C LEU A 75 16.68 5.61 6.36
N GLU A 76 16.62 5.52 7.70
CA GLU A 76 15.85 6.42 8.56
C GLU A 76 14.40 6.56 8.07
N ILE A 77 13.74 5.45 7.76
CA ILE A 77 12.35 5.45 7.28
C ILE A 77 11.40 5.85 8.41
N ASP A 78 10.49 6.77 8.11
CA ASP A 78 9.48 7.31 9.03
C ASP A 78 8.07 6.75 8.75
N LEU A 79 7.81 6.29 7.51
CA LEU A 79 6.48 5.83 7.08
C LEU A 79 6.58 4.65 6.12
N LEU A 80 5.79 3.61 6.38
CA LEU A 80 5.59 2.48 5.47
C LEU A 80 4.29 2.67 4.67
N VAL A 81 4.40 2.55 3.35
CA VAL A 81 3.29 2.74 2.42
C VAL A 81 3.03 1.43 1.68
N LEU A 82 1.96 0.73 2.04
CA LEU A 82 1.58 -0.52 1.39
C LEU A 82 0.83 -0.21 0.10
N ALA A 83 1.41 -0.59 -1.04
CA ALA A 83 0.90 -0.31 -2.39
C ALA A 83 0.68 -1.64 -3.15
N GLY A 84 -0.25 -2.45 -2.66
CA GLY A 84 -0.49 -3.80 -3.18
C GLY A 84 0.51 -4.83 -2.62
N TYR A 85 0.84 -4.73 -1.33
CA TYR A 85 1.64 -5.71 -0.62
C TYR A 85 0.77 -6.87 -0.14
N MET A 86 1.10 -8.09 -0.55
CA MET A 86 0.20 -9.25 -0.41
C MET A 86 0.45 -10.08 0.86
N ARG A 87 1.27 -9.56 1.79
CA ARG A 87 1.56 -10.20 3.08
C ARG A 87 1.01 -9.32 4.21
N LEU A 88 0.50 -9.98 5.26
CA LEU A 88 0.18 -9.28 6.51
C LEU A 88 1.45 -8.69 7.09
N ILE A 89 1.36 -7.54 7.76
CA ILE A 89 2.46 -6.97 8.54
C ILE A 89 2.48 -7.67 9.91
N GLY A 90 3.65 -8.11 10.34
CA GLY A 90 3.85 -8.83 11.59
C GLY A 90 4.18 -7.92 12.77
N PRO A 91 4.23 -8.52 13.97
CA PRO A 91 4.56 -7.80 15.20
C PRO A 91 5.90 -7.06 15.14
N THR A 92 6.89 -7.60 14.41
CA THR A 92 8.23 -7.00 14.30
C THR A 92 8.17 -5.62 13.68
N LEU A 93 7.43 -5.44 12.58
CA LEU A 93 7.26 -4.13 11.93
C LEU A 93 6.20 -3.28 12.65
N LEU A 94 5.10 -3.88 13.14
CA LEU A 94 4.05 -3.15 13.85
C LEU A 94 4.55 -2.48 15.14
N ALA A 95 5.48 -3.13 15.85
CA ALA A 95 6.04 -2.58 17.09
C ALA A 95 6.93 -1.35 16.84
N GLU A 96 7.59 -1.30 15.68
CA GLU A 96 8.55 -0.25 15.32
C GLU A 96 7.91 0.93 14.61
N PHE A 97 6.79 0.69 13.91
CA PHE A 97 6.05 1.71 13.17
C PHE A 97 4.61 1.88 13.69
N PRO A 98 4.41 2.22 14.97
CA PRO A 98 3.07 2.44 15.51
C PRO A 98 2.40 3.63 14.81
N GLU A 99 1.23 3.41 14.22
CA GLU A 99 0.49 4.43 13.44
C GLU A 99 1.30 5.04 12.27
N GLN A 100 2.31 4.32 11.78
CA GLN A 100 3.21 4.76 10.70
C GLN A 100 3.21 3.80 9.51
N ILE A 101 2.18 2.96 9.41
CA ILE A 101 1.99 2.04 8.30
C ILE A 101 0.64 2.34 7.68
N VAL A 102 0.62 2.69 6.41
CA VAL A 102 -0.61 3.04 5.68
C VAL A 102 -0.88 2.00 4.61
N ASN A 103 -2.13 1.60 4.48
CA ASN A 103 -2.60 0.71 3.44
C ASN A 103 -3.76 1.32 2.66
N LEU A 104 -3.85 0.95 1.38
CA LEU A 104 -5.05 1.12 0.58
C LEU A 104 -5.86 -0.17 0.55
N HIS A 105 -7.18 -0.01 0.70
CA HIS A 105 -8.14 -1.10 0.56
C HIS A 105 -9.23 -0.73 -0.45
N PRO A 106 -9.54 -1.58 -1.46
CA PRO A 106 -10.48 -1.26 -2.55
C PRO A 106 -11.95 -1.49 -2.15
N SER A 107 -12.36 -0.94 -1.01
CA SER A 107 -13.75 -0.79 -0.59
C SER A 107 -13.91 0.40 0.37
N LEU A 108 -15.15 0.70 0.75
CA LEU A 108 -15.46 1.59 1.88
C LEU A 108 -15.46 0.77 3.18
N LEU A 109 -14.31 0.69 3.86
CA LEU A 109 -14.24 0.06 5.18
C LEU A 109 -15.25 0.72 6.15
N PRO A 110 -15.91 -0.08 7.01
CA PRO A 110 -15.62 -1.48 7.35
C PRO A 110 -16.25 -2.53 6.41
N GLU A 111 -16.88 -2.14 5.30
CA GLU A 111 -17.51 -3.07 4.35
C GLU A 111 -16.47 -3.79 3.48
N PHE A 112 -16.75 -5.04 3.11
CA PHE A 112 -15.97 -5.83 2.14
C PHE A 112 -14.46 -5.95 2.45
N LYS A 113 -14.12 -6.36 3.67
CA LYS A 113 -12.73 -6.59 4.11
C LYS A 113 -12.06 -7.75 3.37
N GLY A 114 -10.73 -7.79 3.45
CA GLY A 114 -9.94 -8.91 2.95
C GLY A 114 -9.69 -8.89 1.44
N LYS A 115 -9.06 -9.95 0.94
CA LYS A 115 -8.33 -9.91 -0.34
C LYS A 115 -9.17 -9.75 -1.60
N ASP A 116 -10.45 -10.13 -1.58
CA ASP A 116 -11.35 -10.08 -2.74
C ASP A 116 -12.48 -9.08 -2.54
N ALA A 117 -12.15 -7.85 -2.15
CA ALA A 117 -13.16 -6.82 -1.88
C ALA A 117 -14.01 -6.49 -3.12
N ILE A 118 -13.39 -6.42 -4.30
CA ILE A 118 -14.08 -6.12 -5.57
C ILE A 118 -15.04 -7.25 -5.95
N GLY A 119 -14.63 -8.52 -5.81
CA GLY A 119 -15.53 -9.65 -6.03
C GLY A 119 -16.71 -9.63 -5.07
N GLN A 120 -16.49 -9.33 -3.79
CA GLN A 120 -17.56 -9.20 -2.79
C GLN A 120 -18.54 -8.06 -3.14
N VAL A 121 -18.03 -6.91 -3.58
CA VAL A 121 -18.85 -5.75 -3.99
C VAL A 121 -19.77 -6.12 -5.16
N ILE A 122 -19.22 -6.78 -6.20
CA ILE A 122 -20.02 -7.24 -7.36
C ILE A 122 -21.09 -8.25 -6.92
N GLN A 123 -20.73 -9.19 -6.04
CA GLN A 123 -21.68 -10.20 -5.52
C GLN A 123 -22.79 -9.58 -4.67
N ALA A 124 -22.48 -8.52 -3.92
CA ALA A 124 -23.44 -7.83 -3.07
C ALA A 124 -24.44 -6.96 -3.85
N ASN A 125 -24.18 -6.70 -5.14
CA ASN A 125 -25.06 -5.92 -6.03
C ASN A 125 -25.42 -4.54 -5.44
N VAL A 126 -24.43 -3.89 -4.81
CA VAL A 126 -24.53 -2.52 -4.29
C VAL A 126 -24.33 -1.50 -5.42
N SER A 127 -24.84 -0.28 -5.24
CA SER A 127 -24.71 0.80 -6.24
C SER A 127 -23.46 1.66 -6.07
N GLU A 128 -22.71 1.46 -4.99
CA GLU A 128 -21.54 2.25 -4.64
C GLU A 128 -20.53 1.38 -3.89
N THR A 129 -19.25 1.62 -4.14
CA THR A 129 -18.12 1.14 -3.34
C THR A 129 -17.14 2.31 -3.15
N GLY A 130 -15.87 2.05 -2.89
CA GLY A 130 -14.88 3.08 -2.77
C GLY A 130 -13.47 2.55 -2.57
N VAL A 131 -12.61 3.46 -2.15
CA VAL A 131 -11.24 3.19 -1.75
C VAL A 131 -11.06 3.79 -0.36
N THR A 132 -10.44 3.03 0.53
CA THR A 132 -10.07 3.49 1.87
C THR A 132 -8.57 3.54 2.03
N ALA A 133 -8.04 4.66 2.53
CA ALA A 133 -6.71 4.71 3.11
C ALA A 133 -6.82 4.63 4.62
N HIS A 134 -6.08 3.73 5.25
CA HIS A 134 -6.14 3.53 6.69
C HIS A 134 -4.76 3.19 7.25
N PHE A 135 -4.58 3.46 8.54
CA PHE A 135 -3.42 2.94 9.28
C PHE A 135 -3.57 1.43 9.48
N VAL A 136 -2.45 0.71 9.46
CA VAL A 136 -2.40 -0.73 9.69
C VAL A 136 -2.20 -1.00 11.17
N ASP A 137 -2.97 -1.93 11.70
CA ASP A 137 -2.81 -2.49 13.05
C ASP A 137 -2.61 -4.02 12.97
N ALA A 138 -2.70 -4.72 14.10
CA ALA A 138 -2.53 -6.17 14.15
C ALA A 138 -3.67 -6.96 13.47
N GLY A 139 -4.80 -6.31 13.14
CA GLY A 139 -5.93 -6.94 12.47
C GLY A 139 -5.93 -6.71 10.95
N MET A 140 -6.81 -7.42 10.26
CA MET A 140 -7.00 -7.26 8.82
C MET A 140 -8.02 -6.15 8.56
N ASP A 141 -7.56 -5.04 7.99
CA ASP A 141 -8.38 -3.90 7.61
C ASP A 141 -9.22 -3.34 8.78
N THR A 142 -8.57 -3.18 9.95
CA THR A 142 -9.20 -2.73 11.21
C THR A 142 -8.67 -1.42 11.75
N GLY A 143 -7.49 -0.99 11.30
CA GLY A 143 -6.89 0.23 11.84
C GLY A 143 -7.64 1.51 11.45
N PRO A 144 -7.31 2.65 12.11
CA PRO A 144 -8.01 3.91 11.92
C PRO A 144 -8.02 4.38 10.46
N ILE A 145 -9.20 4.79 9.99
CA ILE A 145 -9.39 5.35 8.65
C ILE A 145 -8.78 6.75 8.60
N ILE A 146 -8.00 7.01 7.54
CA ILE A 146 -7.37 8.31 7.27
C ILE A 146 -8.29 9.15 6.37
N ASP A 147 -8.69 8.57 5.24
CA ASP A 147 -9.59 9.18 4.27
C ASP A 147 -10.30 8.07 3.46
N GLN A 148 -11.39 8.42 2.81
CA GLN A 148 -12.13 7.54 1.90
C GLN A 148 -12.63 8.30 0.68
N VAL A 149 -12.71 7.60 -0.45
CA VAL A 149 -13.33 8.13 -1.66
C VAL A 149 -14.33 7.13 -2.21
N LYS A 150 -15.52 7.64 -2.54
CA LYS A 150 -16.62 6.86 -3.13
C LYS A 150 -16.38 6.63 -4.61
N VAL A 151 -16.78 5.45 -5.07
CA VAL A 151 -16.74 5.01 -6.46
C VAL A 151 -18.13 4.47 -6.80
N PRO A 152 -18.93 5.18 -7.62
CA PRO A 152 -20.25 4.70 -8.03
C PRO A 152 -20.08 3.40 -8.83
N ILE A 153 -21.06 2.50 -8.79
CA ILE A 153 -21.04 1.26 -9.57
C ILE A 153 -22.03 1.39 -10.73
N GLU A 154 -21.53 1.23 -11.95
CA GLU A 154 -22.34 1.35 -13.16
C GLU A 154 -23.12 0.05 -13.41
N HIS A 155 -24.25 0.16 -14.10
CA HIS A 155 -25.05 -1.01 -14.44
C HIS A 155 -24.24 -1.99 -15.30
N ALA A 156 -24.23 -3.27 -14.90
CA ALA A 156 -23.50 -4.37 -15.56
C ALA A 156 -21.96 -4.25 -15.52
N GLU A 157 -21.38 -3.58 -14.51
CA GLU A 157 -19.95 -3.71 -14.25
C GLU A 157 -19.55 -5.17 -13.99
N THR A 158 -18.40 -5.55 -14.55
CA THR A 158 -17.69 -6.78 -14.22
C THR A 158 -16.61 -6.49 -13.18
N VAL A 159 -16.04 -7.55 -12.58
CA VAL A 159 -14.89 -7.42 -11.67
C VAL A 159 -13.75 -6.66 -12.35
N ASP A 160 -13.45 -6.96 -13.61
CA ASP A 160 -12.35 -6.33 -14.34
C ASP A 160 -12.60 -4.84 -14.62
N THR A 161 -13.81 -4.47 -15.04
CA THR A 161 -14.14 -3.06 -15.33
C THR A 161 -14.15 -2.23 -14.04
N LEU A 162 -14.72 -2.78 -12.97
CA LEU A 162 -14.75 -2.11 -11.67
C LEU A 162 -13.34 -2.00 -11.08
N ALA A 163 -12.50 -3.03 -11.20
CA ALA A 163 -11.10 -2.97 -10.78
C ALA A 163 -10.31 -1.91 -11.54
N GLY A 164 -10.49 -1.82 -12.86
CA GLY A 164 -9.89 -0.75 -13.67
C GLY A 164 -10.29 0.64 -13.17
N LYS A 165 -11.57 0.85 -12.87
CA LYS A 165 -12.09 2.12 -12.35
C LYS A 165 -11.55 2.44 -10.95
N ILE A 166 -11.56 1.46 -10.05
CA ILE A 166 -11.03 1.58 -8.70
C ILE A 166 -9.54 1.94 -8.75
N HIS A 167 -8.73 1.27 -9.57
CA HIS A 167 -7.31 1.59 -9.70
C HIS A 167 -7.05 3.01 -10.19
N GLN A 168 -7.84 3.52 -11.14
CA GLN A 168 -7.72 4.93 -11.57
C GLN A 168 -8.00 5.90 -10.40
N VAL A 169 -8.96 5.56 -9.54
CA VAL A 169 -9.26 6.35 -8.35
C VAL A 169 -8.14 6.23 -7.32
N GLU A 170 -7.61 5.04 -7.06
CA GLU A 170 -6.46 4.82 -6.18
C GLU A 170 -5.23 5.65 -6.61
N HIS A 171 -4.95 5.73 -7.91
CA HIS A 171 -3.80 6.46 -8.45
C HIS A 171 -3.85 7.97 -8.21
N ILE A 172 -5.04 8.51 -7.93
CA ILE A 172 -5.23 9.93 -7.57
C ILE A 172 -5.35 10.07 -6.06
N PHE A 173 -6.10 9.17 -5.44
CA PHE A 173 -6.44 9.21 -4.03
C PHE A 173 -5.24 8.89 -3.13
N TYR A 174 -4.43 7.87 -3.46
CA TYR A 174 -3.31 7.51 -2.59
C TYR A 174 -2.26 8.61 -2.50
N PRO A 175 -1.78 9.19 -3.62
CA PRO A 175 -0.84 10.29 -3.56
C PRO A 175 -1.37 11.46 -2.75
N LYS A 176 -2.65 11.83 -2.89
CA LYS A 176 -3.29 12.87 -2.06
C LYS A 176 -3.15 12.57 -0.57
N VAL A 177 -3.46 11.35 -0.13
CA VAL A 177 -3.35 10.94 1.28
C VAL A 177 -1.90 11.00 1.76
N ILE A 178 -0.98 10.40 1.01
CA ILE A 178 0.45 10.37 1.37
C ILE A 178 1.06 11.79 1.43
N ARG A 179 0.69 12.69 0.51
CA ARG A 179 1.08 14.11 0.60
C ARG A 179 0.63 14.74 1.90
N GLY A 180 -0.63 14.53 2.29
CA GLY A 180 -1.17 15.08 3.53
C GLY A 180 -0.40 14.59 4.76
N LEU A 181 -0.04 13.31 4.81
CA LEU A 181 0.77 12.75 5.89
C LEU A 181 2.18 13.34 5.93
N ILE A 182 2.85 13.44 4.78
CA ILE A 182 4.19 14.05 4.68
C ILE A 182 4.18 15.51 5.13
N GLN A 183 3.15 16.28 4.74
CA GLN A 183 3.04 17.69 5.10
C GLN A 183 2.74 17.90 6.59
N ASN A 184 1.90 17.04 7.17
CA ASN A 184 1.53 17.16 8.59
C ASN A 184 2.64 16.69 9.53
N GLY A 185 3.42 15.66 9.13
CA GLY A 185 4.58 15.18 9.91
C GLY A 185 5.87 15.96 9.67
N GLY A 186 5.83 17.08 8.94
CA GLY A 186 6.95 18.00 8.77
C GLY A 186 6.90 19.25 9.66
N ASN A 187 5.86 19.35 10.51
CA ASN A 187 5.70 20.43 11.49
C ASN A 187 6.08 19.92 12.89
N ASP A 188 7.37 19.71 13.11
CA ASP A 188 7.98 19.62 14.45
C ASP A 188 9.07 20.69 14.59
#